data_AF-A0A1F5W906-F1
#
_entry.id   AF-A0A1F5W906-F1
#
_cell.length_a   1.000
_cell.length_b   1.000
_cell.length_c   1.000
_cell.angle_alpha   90.00
_cell.angle_beta   90.00
_cell.angle_gamma   90.00
#
_symmetry.space_group_name_H-M   'P 1'
#
loop_
_entity.id
_entity.type
_entity.pdbx_description
1 polymer ?
#
loop_
_entity_poly.entity_id
_entity_poly.type
_entity_poly.pdbx_seq_one_letter_code
_entity_poly.pdbx_strand_id
1 'polypeptide(L)'
;MVVRYPEKAIEFSPSRTEKQAIEIVMEYERKNGRKPEEVSNKKCGYDIKSGDRFIEVKGQKAKQPDVIGLYKTTLSKLGDNILHYFIYLVYDIKSNPKLKILPPEKIFGNIEMEQQFIIRGKIFKNIPIEQS
;
A
#
# COMPACT_ATOMS: atom_id res chain seq x y z
N MET A 1 10.63 -31.66 -19.35
CA MET A 1 11.39 -30.42 -19.56
C MET A 1 10.80 -29.35 -18.64
N VAL A 2 11.45 -29.04 -17.52
CA VAL A 2 10.95 -28.01 -16.59
C VAL A 2 11.38 -26.66 -17.15
N VAL A 3 10.45 -25.95 -17.78
CA VAL A 3 10.68 -24.57 -18.22
C VAL A 3 10.75 -23.70 -16.97
N ARG A 4 11.98 -23.41 -16.51
CA ARG A 4 12.22 -22.41 -15.47
C ARG A 4 12.09 -21.03 -16.12
N TYR A 5 11.00 -20.34 -15.82
CA TYR A 5 10.92 -18.90 -16.06
C TYR A 5 11.91 -18.20 -15.11
N PRO A 6 12.72 -17.24 -15.59
CA PRO A 6 13.51 -16.43 -14.69
C PRO A 6 12.55 -15.62 -13.79
N GLU A 7 12.75 -15.70 -12.48
CA GLU A 7 12.13 -14.83 -11.48
C GLU A 7 12.59 -13.37 -11.69
N LYS A 8 12.17 -12.74 -12.78
CA LYS A 8 12.18 -11.28 -12.83
C LYS A 8 11.03 -10.84 -11.95
N ALA A 9 11.36 -10.55 -10.68
CA ALA A 9 10.53 -9.76 -9.81
C ALA A 9 9.97 -8.59 -10.64
N ILE A 10 8.65 -8.53 -10.78
CA ILE A 10 8.00 -7.41 -11.43
C ILE A 10 8.35 -6.19 -10.58
N GLU A 11 9.30 -5.40 -11.06
CA GLU A 11 9.69 -4.13 -10.45
C GLU A 11 8.50 -3.19 -10.62
N PHE A 12 7.59 -3.21 -9.64
CA PHE A 12 6.47 -2.30 -9.61
C PHE A 12 7.03 -0.93 -9.24
N SER A 13 7.28 -0.09 -10.25
CA SER A 13 7.62 1.30 -9.98
C SER A 13 6.42 1.95 -9.29
N PRO A 14 6.62 2.59 -8.12
CA PRO A 14 5.51 3.18 -7.40
C PRO A 14 4.83 4.21 -8.28
N SER A 15 3.51 4.15 -8.32
CA SER A 15 2.73 5.03 -9.18
C SER A 15 2.98 6.49 -8.80
N ARG A 16 2.78 7.43 -9.74
CA ARG A 16 2.86 8.87 -9.43
C ARG A 16 1.98 9.25 -8.22
N THR A 17 0.83 8.59 -8.07
CA THR A 17 -0.10 8.76 -6.94
C THR A 17 0.51 8.29 -5.62
N GLU A 18 1.26 7.19 -5.62
CA GLU A 18 1.88 6.62 -4.43
C GLU A 18 3.04 7.50 -3.93
N LYS A 19 3.89 7.98 -4.85
CA LYS A 19 4.96 8.94 -4.50
C LYS A 19 4.40 10.22 -3.87
N GLN A 20 3.37 10.81 -4.48
CA GLN A 20 2.71 12.00 -3.95
C GLN A 20 2.11 11.75 -2.56
N ALA A 21 1.54 10.55 -2.34
CA ALA A 21 1.00 10.19 -1.02
C ALA A 21 2.11 10.07 0.03
N ILE A 22 3.24 9.45 -0.30
CA ILE A 22 4.41 9.34 0.58
C ILE A 22 4.91 10.74 0.96
N GLU A 23 5.06 11.64 -0.01
CA GLU A 23 5.50 13.03 0.25
C GLU A 23 4.57 13.76 1.23
N ILE A 24 3.25 13.64 1.05
CA ILE A 24 2.23 14.23 1.93
C ILE A 24 2.37 13.67 3.36
N VAL A 25 2.58 12.36 3.51
CA VAL A 25 2.73 11.72 4.82
C VAL A 25 4.04 12.14 5.49
N MET A 26 5.15 12.19 4.73
CA MET A 26 6.43 12.66 5.23
C MET A 26 6.34 14.10 5.73
N GLU A 27 5.66 14.99 5.00
CA GLU A 27 5.44 16.36 5.44
C GLU A 27 4.55 16.45 6.68
N TYR A 28 3.46 15.67 6.73
CA TYR A 28 2.60 15.60 7.91
C TYR A 28 3.37 15.17 9.16
N GLU A 29 4.16 14.10 9.09
CA GLU A 29 4.94 13.62 10.23
C GLU A 29 5.98 14.68 10.69
N ARG A 30 6.66 15.35 9.75
CA ARG A 30 7.59 16.46 10.06
C ARG A 30 6.88 17.64 10.73
N LYS A 31 5.71 18.05 10.22
CA LYS A 31 4.89 19.12 10.82
C LYS A 31 4.44 18.80 12.24
N ASN A 32 4.32 17.52 12.58
CA ASN A 32 4.02 17.04 13.92
C ASN A 32 5.28 16.80 14.78
N GLY A 33 6.43 17.38 14.41
CA GLY A 33 7.66 17.32 15.20
C GLY A 33 8.40 15.98 15.13
N ARG A 34 8.05 15.10 14.19
CA ARG A 34 8.66 13.78 14.02
C ARG A 34 9.76 13.80 12.97
N LYS A 35 10.53 12.72 12.91
CA LYS A 35 11.65 12.56 11.97
C LYS A 35 11.41 11.32 11.08
N PRO A 36 10.50 11.42 10.09
CA PRO A 36 10.17 10.28 9.24
C PRO A 36 11.30 9.99 8.24
N GLU A 37 11.52 8.71 7.94
CA GLU A 37 12.43 8.20 6.92
C GLU A 37 11.65 7.35 5.92
N GLU A 38 11.83 7.61 4.61
CA GLU A 38 11.27 6.77 3.56
C GLU A 38 12.10 5.49 3.40
N VAL A 39 11.45 4.34 3.53
CA VAL A 39 12.06 3.01 3.45
C VAL A 39 11.32 2.06 2.51
N SER A 40 10.42 2.60 1.68
CA SER A 40 9.64 1.90 0.64
C SER A 40 10.50 0.95 -0.20
N ASN A 41 11.71 1.38 -0.58
CA ASN A 41 12.64 0.59 -1.40
C ASN A 41 13.43 -0.49 -0.61
N LYS A 42 13.38 -0.50 0.72
CA LYS A 42 14.12 -1.45 1.57
C LYS A 42 13.41 -2.79 1.77
N LYS A 43 12.21 -2.97 1.19
CA LYS A 43 11.40 -4.21 1.28
C LYS A 43 11.10 -4.65 2.72
N CYS A 44 10.98 -3.71 3.65
CA CYS A 44 10.76 -3.99 5.07
C CYS A 44 9.26 -4.19 5.46
N GLY A 45 8.33 -4.03 4.50
CA GLY A 45 6.91 -4.24 4.74
C GLY A 45 6.15 -3.00 5.24
N TYR A 46 6.70 -1.81 4.98
CA TYR A 46 6.08 -0.52 5.19
C TYR A 46 6.86 0.54 4.39
N ASP A 47 6.27 1.72 4.18
CA ASP A 47 6.85 2.77 3.35
C ASP A 47 7.68 3.78 4.14
N ILE A 48 7.28 4.08 5.37
CA ILE A 48 7.89 5.14 6.19
C ILE A 48 8.14 4.63 7.62
N LYS A 49 9.35 4.85 8.14
CA LYS A 49 9.67 4.71 9.57
C LYS A 49 9.61 6.08 10.23
N SER A 50 8.83 6.23 11.30
CA SER A 50 8.75 7.49 12.05
C SER A 50 8.74 7.21 13.55
N GLY A 51 9.93 7.20 14.17
CA GLY A 51 10.07 6.76 15.56
C GLY A 51 9.68 5.29 15.73
N ASP A 52 8.75 5.00 16.63
CA ASP A 52 8.20 3.66 16.82
C ASP A 52 7.22 3.24 15.70
N ARG A 53 6.69 4.18 14.92
CA ARG A 53 5.65 3.93 13.91
C ARG A 53 6.19 3.31 12.63
N PHE A 54 5.61 2.18 12.23
CA PHE A 54 5.78 1.56 10.91
C PHE A 54 4.60 1.94 10.03
N ILE A 55 4.80 2.82 9.07
CA ILE A 55 3.72 3.46 8.32
C ILE A 55 3.67 2.91 6.90
N GLU A 56 2.57 2.27 6.56
CA GLU A 56 2.18 1.93 5.19
C GLU A 56 1.33 3.05 4.61
N VAL A 57 1.69 3.54 3.43
CA VAL A 57 1.00 4.65 2.77
C VAL A 57 0.09 4.11 1.67
N LYS A 58 -1.15 4.59 1.64
CA LYS A 58 -2.12 4.24 0.59
C LYS A 58 -2.64 5.50 -0.06
N GLY A 59 -2.26 5.72 -1.31
CA GLY A 59 -2.73 6.83 -2.13
C GLY A 59 -3.95 6.45 -2.96
N GLN A 60 -5.04 7.20 -2.84
CA GLN A 60 -6.26 7.01 -3.63
C GLN A 60 -6.74 8.29 -4.30
N LYS A 61 -7.28 8.15 -5.51
CA LYS A 61 -7.89 9.26 -6.26
C LYS A 61 -9.34 9.51 -5.84
N ALA A 62 -10.02 8.48 -5.32
CA ALA A 62 -11.41 8.57 -4.89
C ALA A 62 -11.56 9.55 -3.71
N LYS A 63 -12.70 10.25 -3.65
CA LYS A 63 -13.07 11.15 -2.55
C LYS A 63 -13.57 10.40 -1.31
N GLN A 64 -14.14 9.22 -1.53
CA GLN A 64 -14.64 8.32 -0.49
C GLN A 64 -14.07 6.93 -0.79
N PRO A 65 -12.87 6.62 -0.29
CA PRO A 65 -12.29 5.29 -0.42
C PRO A 65 -13.04 4.31 0.50
N ASP A 66 -13.39 3.15 -0.04
CA ASP A 66 -14.10 2.06 0.62
C ASP A 66 -13.24 0.80 0.81
N VAL A 67 -12.22 0.61 -0.03
CA VAL A 67 -11.33 -0.56 0.03
C VAL A 67 -9.86 -0.15 0.16
N ILE A 68 -9.11 -0.89 0.99
CA ILE A 68 -7.64 -0.78 1.08
C ILE A 68 -7.03 -2.17 0.87
N GLY A 69 -6.14 -2.29 -0.11
CA GLY A 69 -5.38 -3.52 -0.34
C GLY A 69 -4.11 -3.58 0.52
N LEU A 70 -3.89 -4.72 1.18
CA LEU A 70 -2.64 -5.06 1.85
C LEU A 70 -2.09 -6.37 1.28
N TYR A 71 -0.78 -6.44 1.08
CA TYR A 71 -0.14 -7.68 0.67
C TYR A 71 0.15 -8.54 1.90
N LYS A 72 -0.13 -9.86 1.79
CA LYS A 72 0.20 -10.83 2.84
C LYS A 72 1.68 -10.78 3.23
N THR A 73 2.56 -10.60 2.25
CA THR A 73 4.02 -10.45 2.47
C THR A 73 4.38 -9.21 3.27
N THR A 74 3.60 -8.13 3.19
CA THR A 74 3.76 -6.92 4.01
C THR A 74 3.43 -7.24 5.47
N LEU A 75 2.26 -7.84 5.72
CA LEU A 75 1.83 -8.21 7.07
C LEU A 75 2.76 -9.23 7.73
N SER A 76 3.20 -10.24 6.98
CA SER A 76 4.10 -11.29 7.50
C SER A 76 5.47 -10.75 7.94
N LYS A 77 5.93 -9.60 7.42
CA LYS A 77 7.20 -8.97 7.82
C LYS A 77 7.11 -8.20 9.13
N LEU A 78 5.90 -7.88 9.59
CA LEU A 78 5.70 -7.08 10.79
C LEU A 78 5.88 -7.92 12.05
N GLY A 79 5.42 -9.18 12.06
CA GLY A 79 5.52 -10.04 13.24
C GLY A 79 4.97 -9.33 14.50
N ASP A 80 5.76 -9.31 15.57
CA ASP A 80 5.41 -8.65 16.84
C ASP A 80 5.29 -7.11 16.73
N ASN A 81 5.83 -6.50 15.66
CA ASN A 81 5.75 -5.06 15.43
C ASN A 81 4.38 -4.59 14.92
N ILE A 82 3.42 -5.51 14.78
CA ILE A 82 2.06 -5.23 14.30
C ILE A 82 1.35 -4.16 15.15
N LEU A 83 1.67 -4.06 16.44
CA LEU A 83 1.14 -3.05 17.37
C LEU A 83 1.66 -1.63 17.13
N HIS A 84 2.66 -1.47 16.26
CA HIS A 84 3.17 -0.18 15.84
C HIS A 84 2.91 0.08 14.34
N TYR A 85 2.07 -0.73 13.70
CA TYR A 85 1.78 -0.62 12.27
C TYR A 85 0.59 0.30 12.02
N PHE A 86 0.85 1.38 11.29
CA PHE A 86 -0.14 2.38 10.92
C PHE A 86 -0.39 2.34 9.41
N ILE A 87 -1.63 2.56 9.01
CA ILE A 87 -1.98 2.84 7.61
C ILE A 87 -2.33 4.32 7.50
N TYR A 88 -1.61 5.04 6.65
CA TYR A 88 -1.90 6.42 6.31
C TYR A 88 -2.56 6.45 4.93
N LEU A 89 -3.86 6.69 4.93
CA LEU A 89 -4.67 6.77 3.72
C LEU A 89 -4.75 8.23 3.26
N VAL A 90 -4.11 8.52 2.13
CA VAL A 90 -4.23 9.80 1.45
C VAL A 90 -5.26 9.66 0.33
N TYR A 91 -6.38 10.36 0.44
CA TYR A 91 -7.48 10.28 -0.52
C TYR A 91 -7.82 11.66 -1.09
N ASP A 92 -8.63 11.69 -2.16
CA ASP A 92 -8.88 12.92 -2.93
C ASP A 92 -7.57 13.59 -3.42
N ILE A 93 -6.54 12.78 -3.71
CA ILE A 93 -5.15 13.22 -3.87
C ILE A 93 -4.91 14.18 -5.06
N LYS A 94 -5.83 14.18 -6.03
CA LYS A 94 -5.73 15.03 -7.23
C LYS A 94 -6.40 16.38 -7.08
N SER A 95 -7.28 16.55 -6.10
CA SER A 95 -8.08 17.78 -5.97
C SER A 95 -7.87 18.44 -4.62
N ASN A 96 -8.22 17.75 -3.54
CA ASN A 96 -8.03 18.27 -2.19
C ASN A 96 -7.54 17.13 -1.27
N PRO A 97 -6.23 16.84 -1.26
CA PRO A 97 -5.68 15.70 -0.54
C PRO A 97 -6.08 15.73 0.93
N LYS A 98 -6.64 14.62 1.40
CA LYS A 98 -7.01 14.42 2.80
C LYS A 98 -6.26 13.23 3.36
N LEU A 99 -5.83 13.34 4.60
CA LEU A 99 -5.11 12.28 5.30
C LEU A 99 -6.01 11.67 6.39
N LYS A 100 -6.21 10.35 6.31
CA LYS A 100 -6.81 9.54 7.37
C LYS A 100 -5.74 8.61 7.93
N ILE A 101 -5.57 8.64 9.25
CA ILE A 101 -4.65 7.75 9.98
C ILE A 101 -5.46 6.62 10.59
N LEU A 102 -5.09 5.39 10.27
CA LEU A 102 -5.63 4.18 10.85
C LEU A 102 -4.56 3.60 11.79
N PRO A 103 -4.77 3.65 13.11
CA PRO A 103 -3.87 3.04 14.07
C PRO A 103 -4.09 1.51 14.14
N PRO A 104 -3.12 0.74 14.64
CA PRO A 104 -3.15 -0.71 14.61
C PRO A 104 -4.40 -1.30 15.26
N GLU A 105 -4.88 -0.75 16.37
CA GLU A 105 -6.12 -1.20 17.03
C GLU A 105 -7.38 -1.01 16.17
N LYS A 106 -7.41 -0.01 15.28
CA LYS A 106 -8.49 0.17 14.31
C LYS A 106 -8.33 -0.75 13.11
N ILE A 107 -7.09 -1.04 12.73
CA ILE A 107 -6.77 -1.96 11.65
C ILE A 107 -7.15 -3.39 12.04
N PHE A 108 -6.71 -3.87 13.20
CA PHE A 108 -6.92 -5.28 13.56
C PHE A 108 -8.20 -5.53 14.35
N GLY A 109 -8.83 -4.48 14.90
CA GLY A 109 -10.08 -4.61 15.66
C GLY A 109 -11.36 -4.54 14.83
N ASN A 110 -11.34 -4.02 13.59
CA ASN A 110 -12.55 -3.75 12.80
C ASN A 110 -12.37 -3.92 11.27
N ILE A 111 -11.38 -4.69 10.80
CA ILE A 111 -11.17 -4.92 9.37
C ILE A 111 -11.60 -6.32 8.97
N GLU A 112 -12.34 -6.39 7.88
CA GLU A 112 -12.58 -7.62 7.13
C GLU A 112 -11.43 -7.81 6.13
N MET A 113 -10.74 -8.95 6.21
CA MET A 113 -9.66 -9.29 5.29
C MET A 113 -10.20 -10.15 4.15
N GLU A 114 -10.26 -9.57 2.95
CA GLU A 114 -10.56 -10.32 1.73
C GLU A 114 -9.26 -10.64 0.96
N GLN A 115 -9.10 -11.90 0.58
CA GLN A 115 -7.97 -12.33 -0.25
C GLN A 115 -8.37 -12.32 -1.73
N GLN A 116 -7.80 -11.41 -2.51
CA GLN A 116 -7.99 -11.37 -3.96
C GLN A 116 -6.77 -11.93 -4.71
N PHE A 117 -7.01 -12.89 -5.61
CA PHE A 117 -6.00 -13.35 -6.56
C PHE A 117 -6.17 -12.60 -7.89
N ILE A 118 -5.15 -11.83 -8.29
CA ILE A 118 -5.12 -11.20 -9.62
C ILE A 118 -4.38 -12.13 -10.59
N ILE A 119 -5.13 -12.81 -11.46
CA ILE A 119 -4.56 -13.64 -12.53
C ILE A 119 -4.39 -12.78 -13.78
N ARG A 120 -3.15 -12.60 -14.26
CA ARG A 120 -2.84 -11.90 -15.52
C ARG A 120 -2.18 -12.86 -16.52
N GLY A 121 -2.99 -13.52 -17.34
CA GLY A 121 -2.54 -14.31 -18.49
C GLY A 121 -2.57 -13.51 -19.80
N LYS A 122 -1.63 -13.77 -20.72
CA LYS A 122 -1.68 -13.22 -22.09
C LYS A 122 -2.93 -13.64 -22.86
N ILE A 123 -3.50 -14.82 -22.54
CA ILE A 123 -4.71 -15.37 -23.13
C ILE A 123 -5.93 -14.45 -22.90
N PHE A 124 -6.02 -13.78 -21.74
CA PHE A 124 -7.15 -12.89 -21.42
C PHE A 124 -7.17 -11.57 -22.21
N LYS A 125 -6.09 -11.24 -22.94
CA LYS A 125 -6.07 -10.05 -23.82
C LYS A 125 -6.79 -10.29 -25.15
N ASN A 126 -6.98 -11.54 -25.54
CA ASN A 126 -7.54 -11.94 -26.83
C ASN A 126 -8.83 -12.75 -26.68
N ILE A 127 -9.50 -12.69 -25.52
CA ILE A 127 -10.83 -13.29 -25.37
C ILE A 127 -11.78 -12.46 -26.23
N PRO A 128 -12.39 -13.03 -27.28
CA PRO A 128 -13.39 -12.34 -28.07
C PRO A 128 -14.53 -11.93 -27.13
N ILE A 129 -14.96 -10.68 -27.23
CA ILE A 129 -16.19 -10.26 -26.57
C ILE A 129 -17.31 -10.86 -27.41
N GLU A 130 -17.87 -11.99 -26.97
CA GLU A 130 -19.12 -12.48 -27.54
C GLU A 130 -20.22 -11.47 -27.18
N GLN A 131 -20.78 -10.81 -28.20
CA GLN A 131 -21.95 -9.96 -28.05
C GLN A 131 -23.17 -10.88 -27.98
N SER A 132 -23.83 -10.90 -26.83
CA SER A 132 -25.15 -11.50 -26.61
C SER A 132 -26.27 -10.62 -27.15
#